data_AF-A0A7R9UVJ0-F1
#
_entry.id   AF-A0A7R9UVJ0-F1
#
_cell.length_a   1.000
_cell.length_b   1.000
_cell.length_c   1.000
_cell.angle_alpha   90.00
_cell.angle_beta   90.00
_cell.angle_gamma   90.00
#
_symmetry.space_group_name_H-M   'P 1'
#
loop_
_entity.id
_entity.type
_entity.pdbx_description
1 polymer ?
#
loop_
_entity_poly.entity_id
_entity_poly.type
_entity_poly.pdbx_seq_one_letter_code
_entity_poly.pdbx_strand_id
1 'polypeptide(L)'
;QPVLNVDLSHIERAATTLLERDSALRLLNGQLVADWYLDSLAEQIDASLQQAGRVSVSDLAVEYELSTEFVIDLVTRHLGRTIHGQFSQGALYTPAHVTRHAAQMRGALLALVQP
;
A
#
# COMPACT_ATOMS: atom_id res chain seq x y z
N GLN A 1 23.39 -13.09 -16.81
CA GLN A 1 22.81 -14.43 -17.05
C GLN A 1 21.52 -14.53 -16.26
N PRO A 2 20.40 -14.98 -16.83
CA PRO A 2 19.18 -15.23 -16.06
C PRO A 2 19.47 -16.31 -15.01
N VAL A 3 19.02 -16.08 -13.77
CA VAL A 3 19.37 -16.89 -12.57
C VAL A 3 19.03 -18.37 -12.74
N LEU A 4 17.96 -18.67 -13.48
CA LEU A 4 17.49 -20.03 -13.70
C LEU A 4 18.11 -20.70 -14.95
N ASN A 5 18.75 -19.93 -15.84
CA ASN A 5 19.23 -20.42 -17.14
C ASN A 5 18.17 -21.21 -17.94
N VAL A 6 16.90 -20.78 -17.83
CA VAL A 6 15.74 -21.36 -18.52
C VAL A 6 15.11 -20.28 -19.39
N ASP A 7 14.63 -20.66 -20.58
CA ASP A 7 13.89 -19.78 -21.47
C ASP A 7 12.59 -19.24 -20.84
N LEU A 8 12.27 -17.98 -21.15
CA LEU A 8 11.11 -17.28 -20.61
C LEU A 8 9.79 -18.03 -20.89
N SER A 9 9.66 -18.61 -22.07
CA SER A 9 8.47 -19.38 -22.48
C SER A 9 8.24 -20.65 -21.64
N HIS A 10 9.29 -21.21 -21.04
CA HIS A 10 9.16 -22.32 -20.10
C HIS A 10 8.74 -21.83 -18.70
N ILE A 11 9.26 -20.67 -18.29
CA ILE A 11 8.90 -20.03 -17.01
C ILE A 11 7.44 -19.58 -17.03
N GLU A 12 6.97 -18.98 -18.14
CA GLU A 12 5.59 -18.52 -18.29
C GLU A 12 4.59 -19.68 -18.22
N ARG A 13 4.84 -20.80 -18.91
CA ARG A 13 3.99 -21.99 -18.82
C ARG A 13 3.93 -22.57 -17.41
N ALA A 14 5.06 -22.61 -16.73
CA ALA A 14 5.13 -23.06 -15.34
C ALA A 14 4.36 -22.12 -14.41
N ALA A 15 4.49 -20.79 -14.60
CA ALA A 15 3.74 -19.80 -13.85
C ALA A 15 2.22 -19.93 -14.04
N THR A 16 1.75 -20.12 -15.28
CA THR A 16 0.32 -20.39 -15.55
C THR A 16 -0.16 -21.67 -14.85
N THR A 17 0.64 -22.73 -14.88
CA THR A 17 0.32 -23.99 -14.20
C THR A 17 0.24 -23.82 -12.67
N LEU A 18 1.07 -22.94 -12.10
CA LEU A 18 1.02 -22.60 -10.67
C LEU A 18 -0.21 -21.77 -10.33
N LEU A 19 -0.58 -20.79 -11.15
CA LEU A 19 -1.80 -19.98 -10.97
C LEU A 19 -3.07 -20.84 -11.04
N GLU A 20 -3.10 -21.85 -11.91
CA GLU A 20 -4.24 -22.79 -12.00
C GLU A 20 -4.34 -23.73 -10.77
N ARG A 21 -3.21 -24.01 -10.12
CA ARG A 21 -3.14 -24.93 -8.96
C ARG A 21 -3.33 -24.23 -7.62
N ASP A 22 -2.86 -22.99 -7.51
CA ASP A 22 -2.85 -22.23 -6.27
C ASP A 22 -3.51 -20.86 -6.48
N SER A 23 -4.74 -20.74 -5.98
CA SER A 23 -5.52 -19.51 -6.05
C SER A 23 -4.95 -18.37 -5.21
N ALA A 24 -3.99 -18.65 -4.31
CA ALA A 24 -3.29 -17.64 -3.53
C ALA A 24 -2.15 -16.97 -4.31
N LEU A 25 -1.85 -17.42 -5.53
CA LEU A 25 -0.87 -16.79 -6.40
C LEU A 25 -1.57 -15.89 -7.42
N ARG A 26 -1.01 -14.71 -7.64
CA ARG A 26 -1.48 -13.73 -8.62
C ARG A 26 -0.35 -13.28 -9.52
N LEU A 27 -0.67 -13.05 -10.79
CA LEU A 27 0.25 -12.46 -11.75
C LEU A 27 -0.04 -10.97 -11.87
N LEU A 28 0.95 -10.14 -11.57
CA LEU A 28 0.85 -8.67 -11.55
C LEU A 28 2.03 -8.09 -12.32
N ASN A 29 1.77 -7.39 -13.43
CA ASN A 29 2.79 -6.79 -14.32
C ASN A 29 3.92 -7.77 -14.72
N GLY A 30 3.59 -9.05 -14.93
CA GLY A 30 4.58 -10.10 -15.27
C GLY A 30 5.36 -10.66 -14.08
N GLN A 31 5.05 -10.23 -12.85
CA GLN A 31 5.59 -10.79 -11.61
C GLN A 31 4.57 -11.73 -10.97
N LEU A 32 5.05 -12.87 -10.46
CA LEU A 32 4.22 -13.80 -9.68
C LEU A 32 4.31 -13.40 -8.20
N VAL A 33 3.16 -13.06 -7.62
CA VAL A 33 3.07 -12.57 -6.24
C VAL A 33 2.08 -13.43 -5.48
N ALA A 34 2.39 -13.76 -4.23
CA ALA A 34 1.49 -14.51 -3.37
C ALA A 34 0.62 -13.58 -2.52
N ASP A 35 -0.58 -14.01 -2.19
CA ASP A 35 -1.55 -13.23 -1.40
C ASP A 35 -1.02 -12.88 -0.02
N TRP A 36 -0.32 -13.82 0.64
CA TRP A 36 0.31 -13.56 1.94
C TRP A 36 1.36 -12.43 1.86
N TYR A 37 2.02 -12.25 0.71
CA TYR A 37 2.98 -11.17 0.51
C TYR A 37 2.24 -9.84 0.41
N LEU A 38 1.11 -9.80 -0.30
CA LEU A 38 0.25 -8.62 -0.41
C LEU A 38 -0.35 -8.23 0.95
N ASP A 39 -0.77 -9.22 1.74
CA ASP A 39 -1.28 -9.02 3.10
C ASP A 39 -0.19 -8.43 4.01
N SER A 40 1.00 -9.01 4.02
CA SER A 40 2.16 -8.51 4.77
C SER A 40 2.57 -7.09 4.33
N LEU A 41 2.49 -6.81 3.03
CA LEU A 41 2.78 -5.48 2.50
C LEU A 41 1.73 -4.46 2.96
N ALA A 42 0.45 -4.84 2.98
CA ALA A 42 -0.63 -3.99 3.49
C ALA A 42 -0.46 -3.70 5.00
N GLU A 43 -0.02 -4.67 5.80
CA GLU A 43 0.30 -4.48 7.22
C GLU A 43 1.46 -3.49 7.43
N GLN A 44 2.52 -3.59 6.62
CA GLN A 44 3.64 -2.65 6.68
C GLN A 44 3.23 -1.23 6.30
N ILE A 45 2.39 -1.09 5.26
CA ILE A 45 1.85 0.21 4.86
C ILE A 45 1.01 0.82 5.98
N ASP A 46 0.17 0.02 6.67
CA ASP A 46 -0.60 0.51 7.83
C ASP A 46 0.32 0.94 8.96
N ALA A 47 1.35 0.16 9.30
CA ALA A 47 2.31 0.51 10.34
C ALA A 47 3.04 1.83 10.03
N SER A 48 3.52 2.00 8.80
CA SER A 48 4.13 3.24 8.31
C SER A 48 3.15 4.42 8.39
N LEU A 49 1.90 4.19 8.00
CA LEU A 49 0.82 5.18 8.08
C LEU A 49 0.51 5.61 9.52
N GLN A 50 0.45 4.67 10.47
CA GLN A 50 0.20 4.99 11.89
C GLN A 50 1.38 5.74 12.51
N GLN A 51 2.62 5.44 12.11
CA GLN A 51 3.83 6.12 12.59
C GLN A 51 3.97 7.54 12.02
N ALA A 52 3.82 7.70 10.71
CA ALA A 52 4.01 8.99 10.02
C ALA A 52 2.76 9.89 10.09
N GLY A 53 1.57 9.31 10.27
CA GLY A 53 0.27 10.00 10.23
C GLY A 53 -0.23 10.36 8.83
N ARG A 54 0.69 10.45 7.85
CA ARG A 54 0.42 10.64 6.43
C ARG A 54 1.49 9.94 5.60
N VAL A 55 1.08 9.24 4.54
CA VAL A 55 1.99 8.61 3.58
C VAL A 55 1.50 8.88 2.14
N SER A 56 2.41 9.24 1.23
CA SER A 56 2.09 9.43 -0.19
C SER A 56 2.16 8.10 -0.93
N VAL A 57 1.24 7.84 -1.85
CA VAL A 57 1.31 6.65 -2.71
C VAL A 57 2.55 6.67 -3.60
N SER A 58 2.99 7.84 -4.04
CA SER A 58 4.20 7.97 -4.85
C SER A 58 5.46 7.55 -4.09
N ASP A 59 5.52 7.84 -2.78
CA ASP A 59 6.67 7.47 -1.95
C ASP A 59 6.68 5.95 -1.73
N LEU A 60 5.50 5.35 -1.49
CA LEU A 60 5.33 3.90 -1.40
C LEU A 60 5.71 3.17 -2.70
N ALA A 61 5.32 3.73 -3.84
CA ALA A 61 5.67 3.17 -5.16
C ALA A 61 7.20 3.13 -5.36
N VAL A 62 7.91 4.17 -4.93
CA VAL A 62 9.37 4.23 -5.01
C VAL A 62 10.03 3.28 -4.01
N GLU A 63 9.53 3.24 -2.76
CA GLU A 63 10.10 2.41 -1.69
C GLU A 63 10.00 0.91 -1.98
N TYR A 64 8.87 0.48 -2.55
CA TYR A 64 8.63 -0.93 -2.85
C TYR A 64 8.95 -1.32 -4.29
N GLU A 65 9.47 -0.38 -5.10
CA GLU A 65 9.75 -0.57 -6.54
C GLU A 65 8.52 -1.06 -7.33
N LEU A 66 7.34 -0.57 -6.95
CA LEU A 66 6.04 -0.92 -7.54
C LEU A 66 5.47 0.25 -8.36
N SER A 67 4.60 -0.05 -9.33
CA SER A 67 3.93 1.02 -10.05
C SER A 67 2.90 1.73 -9.16
N THR A 68 2.71 3.03 -9.38
CA THR A 68 1.74 3.84 -8.62
C THR A 68 0.33 3.25 -8.76
N GLU A 69 -0.10 2.81 -9.95
CA GLU A 69 -1.42 2.19 -10.12
C GLU A 69 -1.57 0.93 -9.28
N PHE A 70 -0.51 0.14 -9.15
CA PHE A 70 -0.54 -1.08 -8.36
C PHE A 70 -0.67 -0.79 -6.87
N VAL A 71 0.09 0.18 -6.36
CA VAL A 71 -0.02 0.60 -4.96
C VAL A 71 -1.42 1.15 -4.68
N ILE A 72 -2.03 1.91 -5.60
CA ILE A 72 -3.41 2.38 -5.45
C ILE A 72 -4.39 1.21 -5.36
N ASP A 73 -4.28 0.21 -6.26
CA ASP A 73 -5.15 -0.96 -6.26
C ASP A 73 -4.99 -1.78 -4.97
N LEU A 74 -3.75 -2.02 -4.53
CA LEU A 74 -3.45 -2.68 -3.27
C LEU A 74 -4.05 -1.93 -2.08
N VAL A 75 -3.78 -0.63 -1.97
CA VAL A 75 -4.32 0.19 -0.89
C VAL A 75 -5.85 0.18 -0.91
N THR A 76 -6.48 0.29 -2.08
CA THR A 76 -7.94 0.31 -2.22
C THR A 76 -8.58 -1.02 -1.80
N ARG A 77 -7.95 -2.15 -2.12
CA ARG A 77 -8.44 -3.49 -1.74
C ARG A 77 -8.31 -3.77 -0.24
N HIS A 78 -7.27 -3.25 0.40
CA HIS A 78 -6.99 -3.47 1.83
C HIS A 78 -7.49 -2.33 2.73
N LEU A 79 -8.03 -1.26 2.17
CA LEU A 79 -8.63 -0.13 2.89
C LEU A 79 -9.82 -0.61 3.73
N GLY A 80 -9.79 -0.32 5.03
CA GLY A 80 -10.87 -0.68 5.96
C GLY A 80 -10.88 -2.14 6.43
N ARG A 81 -9.94 -2.98 5.96
CA ARG A 81 -9.64 -4.29 6.55
C ARG A 81 -8.34 -4.28 7.33
N THR A 82 -7.24 -4.05 6.62
CA THR A 82 -5.88 -4.07 7.18
C THR A 82 -5.34 -2.66 7.33
N ILE A 83 -5.64 -1.77 6.37
CA ILE A 83 -5.19 -0.38 6.38
C ILE A 83 -6.24 0.50 7.06
N HIS A 84 -5.89 1.07 8.21
CA HIS A 84 -6.73 1.95 9.03
C HIS A 84 -6.45 3.41 8.67
N GLY A 85 -6.80 3.78 7.45
CA GLY A 85 -6.57 5.10 6.89
C GLY A 85 -7.71 5.58 5.99
N GLN A 86 -7.67 6.87 5.65
CA GLN A 86 -8.48 7.44 4.57
C GLN A 86 -7.57 7.71 3.38
N PHE A 87 -7.98 7.25 2.20
CA PHE A 87 -7.31 7.54 0.95
C PHE A 87 -7.96 8.78 0.31
N SER A 88 -7.17 9.83 0.06
CA SER A 88 -7.63 11.05 -0.60
C SER A 88 -6.51 11.65 -1.44
N GLN A 89 -6.83 12.01 -2.69
CA GLN A 89 -5.91 12.69 -3.63
C GLN A 89 -4.52 12.05 -3.77
N GLY A 90 -4.42 10.71 -3.73
CA GLY A 90 -3.13 10.02 -3.90
C GLY A 90 -2.28 9.94 -2.63
N ALA A 91 -2.84 10.25 -1.46
CA ALA A 91 -2.18 10.04 -0.18
C ALA A 91 -3.12 9.38 0.85
N LEU A 92 -2.51 8.62 1.75
CA LEU A 92 -3.13 7.98 2.89
C LEU A 92 -2.94 8.84 4.14
N TYR A 93 -4.00 8.99 4.91
CA TYR A 93 -4.01 9.78 6.15
C TYR A 93 -4.73 9.04 7.26
N THR A 94 -4.24 9.17 8.50
CA THR A 94 -4.98 8.64 9.67
C THR A 94 -6.02 9.65 10.17
N PRO A 95 -7.23 9.21 10.57
CA PRO A 95 -8.24 10.10 11.15
C PRO A 95 -7.73 10.83 12.41
N ALA A 96 -6.91 10.15 13.21
CA ALA A 96 -6.29 10.68 14.41
C ALA A 96 -5.39 11.89 14.10
N HIS A 97 -4.61 11.84 13.01
CA HIS A 97 -3.75 12.94 12.57
C HIS A 97 -4.57 14.18 12.18
N VAL A 98 -5.67 13.99 11.44
CA VAL A 98 -6.59 15.09 11.06
C VAL A 98 -7.22 15.73 12.30
N THR A 99 -7.72 14.92 13.24
CA THR A 99 -8.34 15.46 14.47
C THR A 99 -7.34 16.21 15.36
N ARG A 100 -6.09 15.75 15.45
CA ARG A 100 -5.05 16.43 16.22
C ARG A 100 -4.69 17.79 15.63
N HIS A 101 -4.49 17.86 14.31
CA HIS A 101 -4.19 19.13 13.65
C HIS A 101 -5.38 20.09 13.71
N ALA A 102 -6.61 19.60 13.51
CA ALA A 102 -7.82 20.42 13.67
C ALA A 102 -7.99 20.94 15.11
N ALA A 103 -7.69 20.10 16.12
CA ALA A 103 -7.72 20.51 17.52
C ALA A 103 -6.64 21.54 17.86
N GLN A 104 -5.42 21.39 17.33
CA GLN A 104 -4.34 22.38 17.51
C GLN A 104 -4.69 23.72 16.87
N MET A 105 -5.22 23.74 15.65
CA MET A 105 -5.68 24.97 15.00
C MET A 105 -6.81 25.63 15.80
N ARG A 106 -7.80 24.86 16.25
CA ARG A 106 -8.89 25.36 17.10
C ARG A 106 -8.37 25.92 18.42
N GLY A 107 -7.42 25.24 19.07
CA GLY A 107 -6.81 25.70 20.32
C GLY A 107 -6.05 27.01 20.15
N ALA A 108 -5.26 27.15 19.07
CA ALA A 108 -4.55 28.39 18.76
C ALA A 108 -5.50 29.55 18.48
N LEU A 109 -6.55 29.31 17.68
CA LEU A 109 -7.57 30.33 17.37
C LEU A 109 -8.39 30.73 18.60
N LEU A 110 -8.73 29.78 19.48
CA LEU A 110 -9.42 30.08 20.74
C LEU A 110 -8.51 30.87 21.69
N ALA A 111 -7.22 30.55 21.76
CA ALA A 111 -6.26 31.29 22.58
C ALA A 111 -6.08 32.75 22.12
N LEU A 112 -6.23 33.03 20.82
CA LEU A 112 -6.20 34.39 20.27
C LEU A 112 -7.47 35.20 20.55
N VAL A 113 -8.57 34.54 20.91
CA VAL A 113 -9.90 35.17 21.11
C VAL A 113 -10.29 35.21 22.60
N GLN A 114 -9.46 34.65 23.48
CA GLN A 114 -9.57 34.87 24.93
C GLN A 114 -8.84 36.18 25.29
N PRO A 115 -9.50 37.14 25.98
CA PRO A 115 -8.97 38.47 26.29
C PRO A 115 -7.85 38.47 27.34
#